data_AF-A0A4S4K469-F1
#
_entry.id   AF-A0A4S4K469-F1
#
_cell.length_a   1.000
_cell.length_b   1.000
_cell.length_c   1.000
_cell.angle_alpha   90.00
_cell.angle_beta   90.00
_cell.angle_gamma   90.00
#
_symmetry.space_group_name_H-M   'P 1'
#
loop_
_entity.id
_entity.type
_entity.pdbx_description
1 polymer ?
#
loop_
_entity_poly.entity_id
_entity_poly.type
_entity_poly.pdbx_seq_one_letter_code
_entity_poly.pdbx_strand_id
1 'polypeptide(L)'
;MYFGWRIDADKWFDYAKLNNLTVTVRIMHFEGEDDPDFSENDEDDTPETIVEEISKYHSVAHVFWSFIWELGITPYTVCPLKCCMSLRGSVTMLALQDNYKDNSTLTQDRLKKLQDMLGEPGPPGWYASNHFHWTYPSR
;
A
#
# COMPACT_ATOMS: atom_id res chain seq x y z
N MET A 1 5.31 -14.20 2.38
CA MET A 1 5.51 -13.32 3.55
C MET A 1 5.99 -11.97 3.08
N TYR A 2 5.71 -10.91 3.83
CA TYR A 2 6.20 -9.56 3.60
C TYR A 2 7.14 -9.16 4.75
N PHE A 3 8.22 -8.47 4.42
CA PHE A 3 9.17 -7.91 5.38
C PHE A 3 9.02 -6.39 5.41
N GLY A 4 8.97 -5.77 6.59
CA GLY A 4 8.87 -4.30 6.70
C GLY A 4 8.13 -3.86 7.97
N TRP A 5 7.37 -2.76 7.88
CA TRP A 5 6.64 -2.19 9.02
C TRP A 5 5.15 -2.14 8.77
N ARG A 6 4.36 -2.42 9.81
CA ARG A 6 2.94 -2.01 9.82
C ARG A 6 2.88 -0.50 9.91
N ILE A 7 1.93 0.08 9.18
CA ILE A 7 1.77 1.53 9.17
C ILE A 7 0.35 1.90 9.56
N ASP A 8 0.23 3.04 10.24
CA ASP A 8 -1.04 3.73 10.41
C ASP A 8 -1.29 4.60 9.16
N ALA A 9 -2.17 4.13 8.28
CA ALA A 9 -2.44 4.82 7.02
C ALA A 9 -3.13 6.18 7.22
N ASP A 10 -3.84 6.41 8.34
CA ASP A 10 -4.45 7.71 8.64
C ASP A 10 -3.38 8.72 9.04
N LYS A 11 -2.49 8.32 9.97
CA LYS A 11 -1.34 9.14 10.37
C LYS A 11 -0.49 9.57 9.18
N TRP A 12 -0.17 8.63 8.28
CA TRP A 12 0.65 8.91 7.11
C TRP A 12 -0.09 9.69 6.02
N PHE A 13 -1.41 9.58 5.96
CA PHE A 13 -2.21 10.40 5.06
C PHE A 13 -2.25 11.86 5.51
N ASP A 14 -2.37 12.09 6.82
CA ASP A 14 -2.27 13.45 7.36
C ASP A 14 -0.87 14.04 7.17
N TYR A 15 0.19 13.23 7.33
CA TYR A 15 1.53 13.64 6.92
C TYR A 15 1.59 14.04 5.44
N ALA A 16 0.96 13.26 4.55
CA ALA A 16 0.93 13.59 3.12
C ALA A 16 0.25 14.94 2.85
N LYS A 17 -0.87 15.23 3.52
CA LYS A 17 -1.57 16.53 3.42
C LYS A 17 -0.69 17.68 3.89
N LEU A 18 -0.07 17.54 5.05
CA LEU A 18 0.77 18.59 5.65
C LEU A 18 2.01 18.91 4.81
N ASN A 19 2.47 17.97 3.98
CA ASN A 19 3.68 18.11 3.18
C ASN A 19 3.40 18.25 1.67
N ASN A 20 2.15 18.49 1.26
CA ASN A 20 1.75 18.59 -0.16
C ASN A 20 2.13 17.36 -1.02
N LEU A 21 2.06 16.16 -0.43
CA LEU A 21 2.35 14.87 -1.10
C LEU A 21 1.08 14.09 -1.47
N THR A 22 -0.08 14.72 -1.39
CA THR A 22 -1.36 14.11 -1.75
C THR A 22 -1.46 13.78 -3.23
N VAL A 23 -2.07 12.64 -3.55
CA VAL A 23 -2.30 12.18 -4.92
C VAL A 23 -3.80 12.22 -5.20
N THR A 24 -4.18 13.00 -6.21
CA THR A 24 -5.53 13.00 -6.77
C THR A 24 -5.63 11.90 -7.83
N VAL A 25 -6.68 11.08 -7.73
CA VAL A 25 -7.01 10.04 -8.71
C VAL A 25 -8.37 10.35 -9.32
N ARG A 26 -8.59 9.86 -10.54
CA ARG A 26 -9.89 9.89 -11.19
C ARG A 26 -10.60 8.57 -10.90
N ILE A 27 -11.77 8.65 -10.29
CA ILE A 27 -12.63 7.50 -10.00
C ILE A 27 -13.81 7.56 -10.95
N MET A 28 -14.05 6.46 -11.65
CA MET A 28 -15.27 6.26 -12.44
C MET A 28 -16.30 5.61 -11.52
N HIS A 29 -17.43 6.28 -11.32
CA HIS A 29 -18.60 5.70 -10.69
C HIS A 29 -19.55 5.24 -11.80
N PHE A 30 -19.92 3.96 -11.76
CA PHE A 30 -21.01 3.42 -12.57
C PHE A 30 -22.29 3.54 -11.74
N GLU A 31 -23.25 4.33 -12.21
CA GLU A 31 -24.59 4.35 -11.60
C GLU A 31 -25.29 3.03 -11.94
N GLY A 32 -25.53 2.14 -10.97
CA GLY A 32 -26.26 0.89 -11.24
C GLY A 32 -26.24 -0.22 -10.19
N GLU A 33 -25.39 -0.19 -9.15
CA GLU A 33 -25.33 -1.31 -8.19
C GLU A 33 -26.56 -1.44 -7.26
N ASP A 34 -27.45 -0.44 -7.19
CA ASP A 34 -28.62 -0.41 -6.30
C ASP A 34 -29.93 0.05 -7.00
N ASP A 35 -30.05 -0.11 -8.34
CA ASP A 35 -31.32 0.16 -9.04
C ASP A 35 -32.15 -1.13 -9.23
N PRO A 36 -33.29 -1.31 -8.52
CA PRO A 36 -34.15 -2.48 -8.67
C PRO A 36 -34.92 -2.51 -9.99
N ASP A 37 -34.83 -1.46 -10.82
CA ASP A 37 -35.57 -1.32 -12.08
C ASP A 37 -34.69 -1.46 -13.33
N PHE A 38 -33.57 -2.19 -13.22
CA PHE A 38 -32.65 -2.48 -14.32
C PHE A 38 -33.36 -3.27 -15.44
N SER A 39 -34.02 -2.55 -16.35
CA SER A 39 -34.60 -3.12 -17.56
C SER A 39 -33.47 -3.50 -18.51
N GLU A 40 -33.48 -4.74 -19.00
CA GLU A 40 -32.60 -5.27 -20.06
C GLU A 40 -32.80 -4.48 -21.37
N ASN A 41 -32.31 -3.25 -21.43
CA ASN A 41 -32.25 -2.46 -22.66
C ASN A 41 -30.76 -2.27 -23.00
N ASP A 42 -30.33 -2.94 -24.07
CA ASP A 42 -28.97 -2.95 -24.62
C ASP A 42 -28.59 -1.59 -25.25
N GLU A 43 -28.73 -0.49 -24.51
CA GLU A 43 -28.06 0.78 -24.82
C GLU A 43 -27.13 1.09 -23.63
N ASP A 44 -25.86 0.79 -23.86
CA ASP A 44 -24.69 1.05 -23.01
C ASP A 44 -24.50 2.56 -22.77
N ASP A 45 -25.44 3.16 -22.05
CA ASP A 45 -25.46 4.60 -21.73
C ASP A 45 -25.54 4.76 -20.19
N THR A 46 -24.85 3.87 -19.47
CA THR A 46 -24.67 4.00 -18.03
C THR A 46 -23.88 5.30 -17.79
N PRO A 47 -24.43 6.31 -17.10
CA PRO A 47 -23.73 7.58 -16.92
C PRO A 47 -22.46 7.36 -16.08
N GLU A 48 -21.31 7.41 -16.75
CA GLU A 48 -20.00 7.38 -16.11
C GLU A 48 -19.73 8.75 -15.48
N THR A 49 -19.85 8.85 -14.15
CA THR A 49 -19.41 10.05 -13.45
C THR A 49 -17.93 9.90 -13.11
N ILE A 50 -17.07 10.72 -13.74
CA ILE A 50 -15.65 10.81 -13.40
C ILE A 50 -15.46 11.89 -12.34
N VAL A 51 -15.11 11.48 -11.12
CA VAL A 51 -14.81 12.39 -10.01
C VAL A 51 -13.31 12.37 -9.72
N GLU A 52 -12.72 13.55 -9.51
CA GLU A 52 -11.36 13.66 -9.00
C GLU A 52 -11.38 13.64 -7.47
N GLU A 53 -10.75 12.63 -6.87
CA GLU A 53 -10.70 12.45 -5.43
C GLU A 53 -9.27 12.29 -4.93
N ILE A 54 -8.99 12.80 -3.73
CA ILE A 54 -7.69 12.58 -3.08
C ILE A 54 -7.66 11.14 -2.55
N SER A 55 -6.83 10.30 -3.15
CA SER A 55 -6.71 8.92 -2.72
C SER A 55 -5.78 8.79 -1.52
N LYS A 56 -6.33 8.33 -0.38
CA LYS A 56 -5.59 8.05 0.85
C LYS A 56 -4.37 7.16 0.61
N TYR A 57 -4.58 5.96 0.08
CA TYR A 57 -3.51 4.97 -0.06
C TYR A 57 -2.48 5.33 -1.13
N HIS A 58 -2.87 6.01 -2.22
CA HIS A 58 -1.89 6.52 -3.19
C HIS A 58 -1.05 7.65 -2.60
N SER A 59 -1.66 8.54 -1.82
CA SER A 59 -0.93 9.61 -1.10
C SER A 59 0.05 9.03 -0.09
N VAL A 60 -0.37 8.04 0.69
CA VAL A 60 0.50 7.34 1.65
C VAL A 60 1.63 6.59 0.92
N ALA A 61 1.33 5.92 -0.20
CA ALA A 61 2.35 5.25 -1.01
C ALA A 61 3.37 6.25 -1.58
N HIS A 62 2.92 7.43 -1.99
CA HIS A 62 3.76 8.50 -2.50
C HIS A 62 4.73 9.03 -1.44
N VAL A 63 4.29 9.18 -0.18
CA VAL A 63 5.18 9.52 0.94
C VAL A 63 6.31 8.49 1.07
N PHE A 64 5.99 7.21 1.14
CA PHE A 64 7.05 6.19 1.30
C PHE A 64 7.93 6.04 0.07
N TRP A 65 7.37 6.24 -1.11
CA TRP A 65 8.14 6.33 -2.35
C TRP A 65 9.19 7.44 -2.27
N SER A 66 8.83 8.61 -1.75
CA SER A 66 9.78 9.71 -1.58
C SER A 66 10.94 9.33 -0.67
N PHE A 67 10.68 8.66 0.47
CA PHE A 67 11.73 8.23 1.41
C PHE A 67 12.63 7.16 0.82
N ILE A 68 12.04 6.15 0.18
CA ILE A 68 12.77 5.04 -0.45
C ILE A 68 13.67 5.58 -1.57
N TRP A 69 13.14 6.50 -2.39
CA TRP A 69 13.89 7.15 -3.45
C TRP A 69 15.05 8.00 -2.93
N GLU A 70 14.80 8.84 -1.91
CA GLU A 70 15.82 9.67 -1.27
C GLU A 70 16.98 8.82 -0.70
N LEU A 71 16.67 7.67 -0.13
CA LEU A 71 17.65 6.76 0.45
C LEU A 71 18.31 5.81 -0.59
N GLY A 72 17.87 5.86 -1.85
CA GLY A 72 18.35 4.96 -2.91
C GLY A 72 18.07 3.48 -2.63
N ILE A 73 16.96 3.20 -1.94
CA ILE A 73 16.49 1.85 -1.63
C ILE A 73 15.64 1.36 -2.82
N THR A 74 15.81 0.11 -3.22
CA THR A 74 14.93 -0.50 -4.24
C THR A 74 13.61 -0.89 -3.58
N PRO A 75 12.46 -0.49 -4.14
CA PRO A 75 11.16 -0.85 -3.59
C PRO A 75 10.88 -2.35 -3.76
N TYR A 76 10.03 -2.91 -2.90
CA TYR A 76 9.59 -4.31 -3.03
C TYR A 76 8.87 -4.59 -4.35
N THR A 77 7.98 -3.69 -4.77
CA THR A 77 7.28 -3.70 -6.08
C THR A 77 6.95 -2.26 -6.48
N VAL A 78 6.24 -2.08 -7.61
CA VAL A 78 5.73 -0.76 -8.07
C VAL A 78 4.96 0.00 -6.98
N CYS A 79 4.25 -0.71 -6.10
CA CYS A 79 3.66 -0.12 -4.90
C CYS A 79 4.34 -0.69 -3.65
N PRO A 80 4.95 0.16 -2.80
CA PRO A 80 5.62 -0.29 -1.57
C PRO A 80 4.61 -0.65 -0.48
N LEU A 81 3.34 -0.26 -0.61
CA LEU A 81 2.28 -0.65 0.31
C LEU A 81 1.72 -2.03 -0.03
N LYS A 82 1.53 -2.84 1.02
CA LYS A 82 0.83 -4.13 0.95
C LYS A 82 -0.22 -4.22 2.04
N CYS A 83 -1.15 -5.15 1.85
CA CYS A 83 -2.12 -5.55 2.85
C CYS A 83 -1.71 -6.93 3.39
N CYS A 84 -1.53 -7.05 4.70
CA CYS A 84 -1.32 -8.33 5.36
C CYS A 84 -2.55 -8.71 6.19
N MET A 85 -2.80 -10.02 6.28
CA MET A 85 -3.82 -10.57 7.17
C MET A 85 -3.24 -10.67 8.58
N SER A 86 -4.00 -10.16 9.57
CA SER A 86 -3.71 -10.35 10.99
C SER A 86 -4.93 -10.93 11.69
N LEU A 87 -4.75 -11.46 12.91
CA LEU A 87 -5.85 -11.95 13.75
C LEU A 87 -6.93 -10.88 14.03
N ARG A 88 -6.60 -9.59 13.88
CA ARG A 88 -7.51 -8.46 14.10
C ARG A 88 -8.02 -7.82 12.81
N GLY A 89 -7.85 -8.49 11.67
CA GLY A 89 -8.23 -8.00 10.34
C GLY A 89 -7.04 -7.61 9.47
N SER A 90 -7.34 -7.01 8.33
CA SER A 90 -6.35 -6.51 7.37
C SER A 90 -5.55 -5.35 7.96
N VAL A 91 -4.23 -5.34 7.70
CA VAL A 91 -3.34 -4.27 8.14
C VAL A 91 -2.50 -3.80 6.96
N THR A 92 -2.48 -2.48 6.75
CA THR A 92 -1.60 -1.85 5.76
C THR A 92 -0.17 -1.87 6.27
N MET A 93 0.76 -2.17 5.38
CA MET A 93 2.17 -2.27 5.71
C MET A 93 3.03 -1.68 4.59
N LEU A 94 4.16 -1.09 5.00
CA LEU A 94 5.27 -0.77 4.12
C LEU A 94 6.10 -2.05 3.93
N ALA A 95 6.09 -2.60 2.72
CA ALA A 95 6.88 -3.76 2.35
C ALA A 95 8.23 -3.33 1.77
N LEU A 96 9.29 -3.86 2.38
CA LEU A 96 10.66 -3.70 1.92
C LEU A 96 11.06 -4.90 1.08
N GLN A 97 11.98 -4.66 0.15
CA GLN A 97 12.69 -5.75 -0.49
C GLN A 97 13.65 -6.37 0.52
N ASP A 98 13.30 -7.55 1.02
CA ASP A 98 14.24 -8.38 1.77
C ASP A 98 15.31 -8.89 0.82
N ASN A 99 16.56 -8.79 1.25
CA ASN A 99 17.71 -9.09 0.41
C ASN A 99 18.70 -9.98 1.15
N TYR A 100 18.29 -11.21 1.45
CA TYR A 100 19.15 -12.36 1.80
C TYR A 100 20.28 -12.67 0.78
N LYS A 101 20.63 -11.72 -0.11
CA LYS A 101 21.66 -11.84 -1.15
C LYS A 101 22.56 -10.61 -1.13
N ASP A 102 23.83 -10.79 -1.47
CA ASP A 102 24.94 -9.85 -1.21
C ASP A 102 24.87 -8.48 -1.92
N ASN A 103 23.84 -8.20 -2.75
CA ASN A 103 23.67 -6.94 -3.48
C ASN A 103 22.53 -6.04 -2.95
N SER A 104 22.48 -5.94 -1.61
CA SER A 104 21.80 -4.93 -0.76
C SER A 104 21.66 -3.50 -1.26
N THR A 105 20.55 -3.03 -1.86
CA THR A 105 20.25 -1.59 -1.78
C THR A 105 19.71 -1.18 -0.41
N LEU A 106 19.13 -2.13 0.33
CA LEU A 106 18.71 -1.97 1.73
C LEU A 106 19.86 -2.34 2.67
N THR A 107 20.86 -1.46 2.77
CA THR A 107 21.95 -1.60 3.74
C THR A 107 21.48 -1.28 5.16
N GLN A 108 22.23 -1.69 6.18
CA GLN A 108 21.91 -1.39 7.58
C GLN A 108 21.79 0.12 7.85
N ASP A 109 22.67 0.93 7.27
CA ASP A 109 22.63 2.39 7.43
C ASP A 109 21.39 3.01 6.80
N ARG A 110 21.00 2.53 5.60
CA ARG A 110 19.78 3.00 4.92
C ARG A 110 18.53 2.54 5.63
N LEU A 111 18.52 1.32 6.15
CA LEU A 111 17.43 0.79 6.97
C LEU A 111 17.25 1.63 8.23
N LYS A 112 18.35 2.00 8.91
CA LYS A 112 18.30 2.84 10.11
C LYS A 112 17.76 4.24 9.78
N LYS A 113 18.27 4.88 8.73
CA LYS A 113 17.74 6.19 8.27
C LYS A 113 16.27 6.12 7.91
N LEU A 114 15.84 5.05 7.23
CA LEU A 114 14.44 4.85 6.91
C LEU A 114 13.62 4.70 8.20
N GLN A 115 14.07 3.89 9.15
CA GLN A 115 13.41 3.72 10.44
C GLN A 115 13.27 5.07 11.19
N ASP A 116 14.31 5.88 11.19
CA ASP A 116 14.31 7.22 11.79
C ASP A 116 13.27 8.14 11.11
N MET A 117 13.21 8.13 9.77
CA MET A 117 12.20 8.87 8.99
C MET A 117 10.77 8.41 9.28
N LEU A 118 10.58 7.10 9.52
CA LEU A 118 9.27 6.55 9.88
C LEU A 118 8.86 6.89 11.32
N GLY A 119 9.80 7.28 12.17
CA GLY A 119 9.59 7.42 13.61
C GLY A 119 9.22 6.08 14.28
N GLU A 120 9.65 4.96 13.69
CA GLU A 120 9.32 3.61 14.17
C GLU A 120 10.32 3.16 15.24
N PRO A 121 9.86 2.76 16.45
CA PRO A 121 10.76 2.41 17.55
C PRO A 121 11.43 1.05 17.38
N GLY A 122 10.92 0.19 16.49
CA GLY A 122 11.37 -1.19 16.34
C GLY A 122 11.90 -1.54 14.95
N PRO A 123 12.72 -2.59 14.83
CA PRO A 123 13.17 -3.10 13.54
C PRO A 123 11.99 -3.62 12.71
N PRO A 124 12.14 -3.73 11.38
CA PRO A 124 11.11 -4.32 10.52
C PRO A 124 10.86 -5.80 10.91
N GLY A 125 9.61 -6.23 10.75
CA GLY A 125 9.15 -7.58 11.05
C GLY A 125 8.72 -8.36 9.81
N TRP A 126 8.46 -9.65 10.03
CA TRP A 126 7.91 -10.56 9.03
C TRP A 126 6.40 -10.76 9.22
N TYR A 127 5.64 -10.64 8.14
CA TYR A 127 4.18 -10.74 8.14
C TYR A 127 3.67 -11.72 7.09
N ALA A 128 2.58 -12.42 7.42
CA ALA A 128 1.90 -13.30 6.47
C ALA A 128 1.35 -12.47 5.31
N SER A 129 1.65 -12.89 4.08
CA SER A 129 1.02 -12.33 2.89
C SER A 129 -0.41 -12.86 2.77
N ASN A 130 -1.31 -12.10 2.17
CA ASN A 130 -2.67 -12.54 1.80
C ASN A 130 -2.70 -13.77 0.87
N HIS A 131 -1.57 -14.14 0.25
CA HIS A 131 -1.42 -15.32 -0.61
C HIS A 131 -0.84 -16.55 0.12
N PHE A 132 -0.72 -16.50 1.45
CA PHE A 132 -0.12 -17.60 2.20
C PHE A 132 -1.14 -18.73 2.39
N HIS A 133 -1.11 -19.73 1.50
CA HIS A 133 -1.78 -21.00 1.71
C HIS A 133 -0.88 -21.92 2.54
N TRP A 134 -1.39 -22.46 3.65
CA TRP A 134 -0.79 -23.62 4.27
C TRP A 134 -0.97 -24.82 3.33
N THR A 135 0.10 -25.30 2.70
CA THR A 135 0.11 -26.67 2.19
C THR A 135 0.25 -27.58 3.39
N TYR A 136 -0.83 -28.25 3.78
CA TYR A 136 -0.69 -29.41 4.67
C TYR A 136 0.20 -30.45 3.98
N PRO A 137 1.14 -31.08 4.69
CA PRO A 137 1.82 -32.25 4.14
C PRO A 137 0.74 -33.30 3.85
N SER A 138 0.55 -33.65 2.58
CA SER A 138 -0.18 -34.86 2.22
C SER A 138 0.55 -36.04 2.85
N ARG A 139 -0.13 -36.73 3.77
CA ARG A 139 0.32 -38.03 4.29
C ARG A 139 0.33 -39.08 3.19
#